data_AF-A0AAU6WMR2-F1
#
_entry.id   AF-A0AAU6WMR2-F1
#
_cell.length_a   1.000
_cell.length_b   1.000
_cell.length_c   1.000
_cell.angle_alpha   90.00
_cell.angle_beta   90.00
_cell.angle_gamma   90.00
#
_symmetry.space_group_name_H-M   'P 1'
#
loop_
_entity.id
_entity.type
_entity.pdbx_description
1 polymer ?
#
loop_
_entity_poly.entity_id
_entity_poly.type
_entity_poly.pdbx_seq_one_letter_code
_entity_poly.pdbx_strand_id
1 'polypeptide(L)'
;MLTGNDSDPNSGTILPASINLIPPSGAGNLVYGNGLVKGFSISGQGTWLVDNTGLLTFTPVNNFFSNTTPFSYTIKDAANLTSNQATVTTAVDYCTKPGLTGTPDTYTDLGISTLSARYKNWPAGPGISNGGIPNGALALQSSDKGLVITRVADTSLIANPVKGMIVYDRNAQCVKLYNGTVWNCIKRSCND
;
A
#
# COMPACT_ATOMS: atom_id res chain seq x y z
N MET A 1 3.17 13.39 14.88
CA MET A 1 2.59 14.33 15.85
C MET A 1 2.26 15.61 15.11
N LEU A 2 1.06 16.17 15.31
CA LEU A 2 0.69 17.45 14.70
C LEU A 2 1.49 18.61 15.28
N THR A 3 1.80 18.56 16.58
CA THR A 3 2.48 19.66 17.27
C THR A 3 3.98 19.79 16.97
N GLY A 4 4.53 18.95 16.10
CA GLY A 4 5.98 18.90 15.86
C GLY A 4 6.53 20.13 15.13
N ASN A 5 5.67 20.86 14.44
CA ASN A 5 6.01 22.05 13.65
C ASN A 5 5.24 23.30 14.08
N ASP A 6 4.60 23.28 15.25
CA ASP A 6 3.88 24.42 15.81
C ASP A 6 4.81 25.23 16.74
N SER A 7 4.70 26.56 16.73
CA SER A 7 5.47 27.45 17.61
C SER A 7 4.61 28.57 18.16
N ASP A 8 4.94 29.00 19.38
CA ASP A 8 4.33 30.16 20.01
C ASP A 8 5.32 31.35 20.00
N PRO A 9 4.93 32.54 19.51
CA PRO A 9 5.82 33.70 19.43
C PRO A 9 6.44 34.14 20.76
N ASN A 10 5.77 33.86 21.88
CA ASN A 10 6.22 34.20 23.23
C ASN A 10 6.78 32.98 23.97
N SER A 11 7.06 31.89 23.24
CA SER A 11 7.48 30.60 23.82
C SER A 11 6.48 30.01 24.81
N GLY A 12 5.19 30.31 24.63
CA GLY A 12 4.09 29.71 25.38
C GLY A 12 4.03 28.19 25.21
N THR A 13 3.51 27.50 26.23
CA THR A 13 3.32 26.05 26.18
C THR A 13 2.13 25.70 25.29
N ILE A 14 2.37 24.96 24.22
CA ILE A 14 1.33 24.43 23.34
C ILE A 14 0.57 23.32 24.08
N LEU A 15 -0.76 23.28 23.92
CA LEU A 15 -1.63 22.27 24.54
C LEU A 15 -2.16 21.28 23.48
N PRO A 16 -1.54 20.11 23.25
CA PRO A 16 -2.00 19.15 22.23
C PRO A 16 -3.44 18.69 22.38
N ALA A 17 -3.95 18.60 23.62
CA ALA A 17 -5.34 18.25 23.88
C ALA A 17 -6.35 19.25 23.28
N SER A 18 -5.92 20.48 23.01
CA SER A 18 -6.74 21.57 22.43
C SER A 18 -6.82 21.55 20.90
N ILE A 19 -6.18 20.58 20.23
CA ILE A 19 -6.28 20.44 18.78
C ILE A 19 -7.75 20.28 18.38
N ASN A 20 -8.19 21.14 17.48
CA ASN A 20 -9.49 21.11 16.84
C ASN A 20 -9.30 20.90 15.33
N LEU A 21 -9.73 19.74 14.84
CA LEU A 21 -9.71 19.45 13.41
C LEU A 21 -10.79 20.27 12.70
N ILE A 22 -10.51 20.68 11.46
CA ILE A 22 -11.41 21.42 10.59
C ILE A 22 -11.62 20.53 9.35
N PRO A 23 -12.64 19.64 9.38
CA PRO A 23 -12.87 18.69 8.31
C PRO A 23 -13.21 19.39 6.98
N PRO A 24 -12.81 18.82 5.83
CA PRO A 24 -13.15 19.37 4.53
C PRO A 24 -14.62 19.07 4.16
N SER A 25 -15.11 19.69 3.10
CA SER A 25 -16.43 19.34 2.54
C SER A 25 -16.51 17.85 2.20
N GLY A 26 -17.64 17.21 2.51
CA GLY A 26 -17.84 15.77 2.31
C GLY A 26 -17.34 14.87 3.44
N ALA A 27 -16.75 15.45 4.51
CA ALA A 27 -16.45 14.70 5.72
C ALA A 27 -17.74 14.31 6.47
N GLY A 28 -17.76 13.10 7.02
CA GLY A 28 -18.84 12.56 7.84
C GLY A 28 -18.32 11.85 9.08
N ASN A 29 -19.21 11.34 9.94
CA ASN A 29 -18.87 10.63 11.18
C ASN A 29 -17.91 11.44 12.08
N LEU A 30 -18.28 12.68 12.40
CA LEU A 30 -17.48 13.54 13.26
C LEU A 30 -17.37 12.93 14.67
N VAL A 31 -16.16 12.91 15.21
CA VAL A 31 -15.86 12.49 16.58
C VAL A 31 -15.51 13.73 17.38
N TYR A 32 -16.18 13.91 18.51
CA TYR A 32 -15.97 15.06 19.39
C TYR A 32 -15.32 14.64 20.71
N GLY A 33 -14.45 15.50 21.24
CA GLY A 33 -13.89 15.39 22.59
C GLY A 33 -13.76 16.78 23.20
N ASN A 34 -14.32 16.99 24.39
CA ASN A 34 -14.35 18.30 25.08
C ASN A 34 -14.87 19.45 24.19
N GLY A 35 -15.86 19.18 23.33
CA GLY A 35 -16.42 20.17 22.41
C GLY A 35 -15.57 20.50 21.17
N LEU A 36 -14.43 19.82 20.99
CA LEU A 36 -13.55 19.95 19.83
C LEU A 36 -13.75 18.77 18.88
N VAL A 37 -13.58 18.98 17.59
CA VAL A 37 -13.56 17.90 16.59
C VAL A 37 -12.21 17.18 16.70
N LYS A 38 -12.25 15.90 17.07
CA LYS A 38 -11.07 15.03 17.24
C LYS A 38 -10.94 13.99 16.14
N GLY A 39 -11.97 13.78 15.33
CA GLY A 39 -11.91 12.85 14.22
C GLY A 39 -13.05 13.03 13.23
N PHE A 40 -12.88 12.44 12.05
CA PHE A 40 -13.86 12.42 10.97
C PHE A 40 -13.49 11.32 9.96
N SER A 41 -14.42 10.99 9.07
CA SER A 41 -14.19 10.08 7.95
C SER A 41 -14.49 10.74 6.62
N ILE A 42 -13.78 10.32 5.57
CA ILE A 42 -14.06 10.70 4.18
C ILE A 42 -14.40 9.42 3.42
N SER A 43 -15.59 9.40 2.83
CA SER A 43 -16.04 8.25 2.03
C SER A 43 -15.05 7.92 0.93
N GLY A 44 -14.68 6.64 0.82
CA GLY A 44 -13.69 6.17 -0.15
C GLY A 44 -12.22 6.45 0.18
N GLN A 45 -11.91 7.16 1.28
CA GLN A 45 -10.52 7.41 1.69
C GLN A 45 -10.16 6.75 3.01
N GLY A 46 -10.89 7.04 4.09
CA GLY A 46 -10.54 6.52 5.42
C GLY A 46 -11.02 7.39 6.57
N THR A 47 -10.50 7.11 7.76
CA THR A 47 -10.84 7.78 9.02
C THR A 47 -9.62 8.48 9.61
N TRP A 48 -9.81 9.69 10.09
CA TRP A 48 -8.84 10.50 10.81
C TRP A 48 -9.22 10.57 12.30
N LEU A 49 -8.23 10.41 13.17
CA LEU A 49 -8.39 10.58 14.61
C LEU A 49 -7.12 11.22 15.19
N VAL A 50 -7.28 12.26 16.00
CA VAL A 50 -6.19 12.83 16.80
C VAL A 50 -6.45 12.55 18.29
N ASP A 51 -5.44 12.07 18.99
CA ASP A 51 -5.52 11.85 20.43
C ASP A 51 -5.26 13.15 21.24
N ASN A 52 -5.14 13.02 22.57
CA ASN A 52 -4.84 14.16 23.45
C ASN A 52 -3.34 14.48 23.55
N THR A 53 -2.47 13.64 23.00
CA THR A 53 -1.03 13.89 22.92
C THR A 53 -0.67 14.66 21.65
N GLY A 54 -1.56 14.69 20.65
CA GLY A 54 -1.36 15.30 19.34
C GLY A 54 -0.91 14.29 18.27
N LEU A 55 -1.02 12.99 18.55
CA LEU A 55 -0.83 11.95 17.55
C LEU A 55 -2.05 11.88 16.64
N LEU A 56 -1.87 12.25 15.37
CA LEU A 56 -2.86 12.11 14.32
C LEU A 56 -2.66 10.76 13.61
N THR A 57 -3.71 9.96 13.56
CA THR A 57 -3.75 8.66 12.88
C THR A 57 -4.74 8.71 11.72
N PHE A 58 -4.29 8.26 10.55
CA PHE A 58 -5.15 7.98 9.40
C PHE A 58 -5.28 6.48 9.22
N THR A 59 -6.52 5.98 9.17
CA THR A 59 -6.82 4.59 8.84
C THR A 59 -7.49 4.55 7.47
N PRO A 60 -6.76 4.19 6.39
CA PRO A 60 -7.33 4.17 5.05
C PRO A 60 -8.37 3.07 4.88
N VAL A 61 -9.34 3.27 3.97
CA VAL A 61 -10.16 2.17 3.47
C VAL A 61 -9.28 1.21 2.66
N ASN A 62 -9.71 -0.06 2.56
CA ASN A 62 -8.96 -1.04 1.79
C ASN A 62 -8.77 -0.59 0.33
N ASN A 63 -7.54 -0.73 -0.18
CA ASN A 63 -7.12 -0.28 -1.51
C ASN A 63 -7.09 1.25 -1.75
N PHE A 64 -7.12 2.10 -0.70
CA PHE A 64 -6.85 3.53 -0.88
C PHE A 64 -5.35 3.78 -1.06
N PHE A 65 -4.96 4.21 -2.26
CA PHE A 65 -3.58 4.53 -2.61
C PHE A 65 -3.52 5.82 -3.42
N SER A 66 -3.70 6.94 -2.73
CA SER A 66 -3.71 8.27 -3.33
C SER A 66 -3.41 9.33 -2.28
N ASN A 67 -3.38 10.59 -2.72
CA ASN A 67 -3.39 11.73 -1.82
C ASN A 67 -4.74 11.80 -1.11
N THR A 68 -4.73 11.99 0.20
CA THR A 68 -5.96 12.29 0.94
C THR A 68 -6.44 13.70 0.63
N THR A 69 -7.74 13.96 0.77
CA THR A 69 -8.26 15.33 0.72
C THR A 69 -7.62 16.17 1.84
N PRO A 70 -6.98 17.30 1.52
CA PRO A 70 -6.40 18.18 2.53
C PRO A 70 -7.45 18.73 3.48
N PHE A 71 -7.05 18.94 4.73
CA PHE A 71 -7.89 19.55 5.76
C PHE A 71 -7.05 20.40 6.70
N SER A 72 -7.68 21.20 7.55
CA SER A 72 -6.96 22.12 8.45
C SER A 72 -7.15 21.74 9.91
N TYR A 73 -6.32 22.29 10.79
CA TYR A 73 -6.56 22.27 12.24
C TYR A 73 -6.16 23.60 12.87
N THR A 74 -6.64 23.83 14.09
CA THR A 74 -6.11 24.85 15.01
C THR A 74 -5.71 24.19 16.33
N ILE A 75 -4.83 24.86 17.07
CA ILE A 75 -4.39 24.46 18.39
C ILE A 75 -4.32 25.68 19.30
N LYS A 76 -4.34 25.48 20.61
CA LYS A 76 -4.18 26.54 21.61
C LYS A 76 -2.92 26.38 22.43
N ASP A 77 -2.49 27.49 23.01
CA ASP A 77 -1.48 27.55 24.05
C ASP A 77 -2.11 27.52 25.46
N ALA A 78 -1.26 27.56 26.49
CA ALA A 78 -1.65 27.66 27.89
C ALA A 78 -2.31 29.00 28.26
N ALA A 79 -2.17 30.04 27.44
CA ALA A 79 -2.89 31.30 27.58
C ALA A 79 -4.27 31.27 26.90
N ASN A 80 -4.69 30.12 26.35
CA ASN A 80 -5.96 29.88 25.68
C ASN A 80 -6.12 30.68 24.37
N LEU A 81 -5.02 31.15 23.79
CA LEU A 81 -4.97 31.78 22.47
C LEU A 81 -5.02 30.70 21.39
N THR A 82 -5.76 30.95 20.32
CA THR A 82 -5.90 30.00 19.21
C THR A 82 -4.94 30.36 18.08
N SER A 83 -4.26 29.36 17.53
CA SER A 83 -3.37 29.51 16.38
C SER A 83 -4.11 29.95 15.12
N ASN A 84 -3.36 30.37 14.10
CA ASN A 84 -3.83 30.31 12.72
C ASN A 84 -4.11 28.85 12.30
N GLN A 85 -4.81 28.67 11.18
CA GLN A 85 -5.02 27.34 10.63
C GLN A 85 -3.73 26.78 10.01
N ALA A 86 -3.47 25.50 10.26
CA ALA A 86 -2.42 24.73 9.60
C ALA A 86 -3.04 23.60 8.76
N THR A 87 -2.50 23.36 7.57
CA THR A 87 -3.02 22.37 6.63
C THR A 87 -2.32 21.02 6.79
N VAL A 88 -3.10 19.95 6.87
CA VAL A 88 -2.65 18.57 6.84
C VAL A 88 -2.80 18.02 5.43
N THR A 89 -1.70 17.50 4.89
CA THR A 89 -1.68 16.70 3.68
C THR A 89 -1.00 15.36 3.98
N THR A 90 -1.55 14.28 3.45
CA THR A 90 -0.90 12.97 3.46
C THR A 90 -1.21 12.22 2.18
N ALA A 91 -0.40 11.21 1.90
CA ALA A 91 -0.59 10.30 0.82
C ALA A 91 -0.39 8.88 1.34
N VAL A 92 -1.24 7.96 0.90
CA VAL A 92 -1.00 6.54 1.10
C VAL A 92 -0.37 6.02 -0.17
N ASP A 93 0.93 5.72 -0.09
CA ASP A 93 1.67 5.23 -1.23
C ASP A 93 1.75 3.70 -1.26
N TYR A 94 2.27 3.22 -2.36
CA TYR A 94 2.55 1.84 -2.60
C TYR A 94 3.87 1.42 -1.95
N CYS A 95 3.85 0.33 -1.19
CA CYS A 95 5.10 -0.34 -0.84
C CYS A 95 5.62 -1.08 -2.07
N THR A 96 6.63 -0.50 -2.70
CA THR A 96 7.43 -1.16 -3.72
C THR A 96 8.82 -1.37 -3.14
N LYS A 97 9.37 -2.58 -3.27
CA LYS A 97 10.81 -2.78 -3.11
C LYS A 97 11.47 -2.24 -4.37
N PRO A 98 12.27 -1.15 -4.31
CA PRO A 98 12.97 -0.66 -5.49
C PRO A 98 13.85 -1.78 -6.06
N GLY A 99 13.99 -1.79 -7.39
CA GLY A 99 14.96 -2.68 -8.02
C GLY A 99 16.37 -2.38 -7.51
N LEU A 100 17.16 -3.42 -7.24
CA LEU A 100 18.58 -3.25 -7.00
C LEU A 100 19.25 -2.83 -8.32
N THR A 101 20.09 -1.80 -8.26
CA THR A 101 20.89 -1.35 -9.39
C THR A 101 22.28 -1.99 -9.35
N GLY A 102 22.81 -2.40 -10.49
CA GLY A 102 24.16 -2.97 -10.59
C GLY A 102 24.23 -4.19 -11.49
N THR A 103 25.36 -4.89 -11.44
CA THR A 103 25.51 -6.19 -12.12
C THR A 103 24.57 -7.21 -11.49
N PRO A 104 23.86 -8.03 -12.28
CA PRO A 104 23.04 -9.11 -11.75
C PRO A 104 23.90 -10.11 -10.95
N ASP A 105 23.41 -10.50 -9.77
CA ASP A 105 24.08 -11.51 -8.94
C ASP A 105 23.79 -12.93 -9.46
N THR A 106 22.66 -13.12 -10.14
CA THR A 106 22.21 -14.41 -10.69
C THR A 106 21.38 -14.24 -11.97
N TYR A 107 21.25 -15.34 -12.71
CA TYR A 107 20.35 -15.47 -13.85
C TYR A 107 19.19 -16.41 -13.52
N THR A 108 18.09 -16.25 -14.25
CA THR A 108 16.88 -17.05 -14.09
C THR A 108 17.13 -18.49 -14.56
N ASP A 109 16.82 -19.47 -13.73
CA ASP A 109 16.95 -20.89 -14.08
C ASP A 109 15.69 -21.50 -14.72
N LEU A 110 14.53 -20.86 -14.52
CA LEU A 110 13.25 -21.34 -15.01
C LEU A 110 12.67 -20.42 -16.09
N GLY A 111 12.38 -20.97 -17.27
CA GLY A 111 11.75 -20.20 -18.32
C GLY A 111 10.87 -21.01 -19.25
N ILE A 112 9.85 -20.34 -19.79
CA ILE A 112 8.96 -20.84 -20.83
C ILE A 112 9.03 -19.88 -22.00
N SER A 113 9.39 -20.39 -23.19
CA SER A 113 9.47 -19.59 -24.41
C SER A 113 8.69 -20.26 -25.53
N THR A 114 7.93 -19.47 -26.29
CA THR A 114 7.27 -19.92 -27.53
C THR A 114 8.04 -19.52 -28.77
N LEU A 115 9.21 -18.87 -28.63
CA LEU A 115 10.02 -18.47 -29.76
C LEU A 115 10.74 -19.67 -30.38
N SER A 116 10.68 -19.78 -31.70
CA SER A 116 11.39 -20.81 -32.47
C SER A 116 12.90 -20.59 -32.48
N ALA A 117 13.34 -19.34 -32.51
CA ALA A 117 14.73 -18.94 -32.36
C ALA A 117 14.99 -18.40 -30.95
N ARG A 118 15.89 -19.06 -30.22
CA ARG A 118 16.29 -18.72 -28.85
C ARG A 118 17.77 -18.98 -28.66
N TYR A 119 18.40 -18.22 -27.76
CA TYR A 119 19.77 -18.49 -27.35
C TYR A 119 19.88 -19.90 -26.77
N LYS A 120 20.97 -20.60 -27.10
CA LYS A 120 21.22 -21.98 -26.65
C LYS A 120 21.11 -22.15 -25.13
N ASN A 121 21.56 -21.15 -24.37
CA ASN A 121 21.61 -21.20 -22.91
C ASN A 121 20.47 -20.42 -22.24
N TRP A 122 19.45 -20.00 -22.99
CA TRP A 122 18.31 -19.32 -22.38
C TRP A 122 17.52 -20.27 -21.44
N PRO A 123 17.05 -19.80 -20.26
CA PRO A 123 17.14 -18.43 -19.71
C PRO A 123 18.38 -18.14 -18.85
N ALA A 124 19.20 -19.14 -18.55
CA ALA A 124 20.35 -19.04 -17.64
C ALA A 124 21.67 -18.66 -18.33
N GLY A 125 21.61 -18.00 -19.51
CA GLY A 125 22.79 -17.73 -20.33
C GLY A 125 23.87 -16.95 -19.55
N PRO A 126 25.16 -17.07 -19.94
CA PRO A 126 26.29 -16.52 -19.17
C PRO A 126 26.36 -14.98 -19.15
N GLY A 127 25.33 -14.31 -19.66
CA GLY A 127 25.27 -12.89 -19.91
C GLY A 127 23.95 -12.49 -20.55
N ILE A 128 23.54 -11.23 -20.37
CA ILE A 128 22.34 -10.66 -20.99
C ILE A 128 22.36 -10.74 -22.52
N SER A 129 23.53 -10.66 -23.13
CA SER A 129 23.74 -10.77 -24.58
C SER A 129 23.74 -12.21 -25.11
N ASN A 130 23.67 -13.21 -24.21
CA ASN A 130 23.77 -14.63 -24.52
C ASN A 130 22.60 -15.44 -23.93
N GLY A 131 21.45 -14.79 -23.80
CA GLY A 131 20.21 -15.41 -23.35
C GLY A 131 20.01 -15.46 -21.84
N GLY A 132 20.87 -14.78 -21.06
CA GLY A 132 20.70 -14.64 -19.62
C GLY A 132 19.57 -13.66 -19.29
N ILE A 133 18.59 -14.10 -18.50
CA ILE A 133 17.55 -13.24 -17.92
C ILE A 133 17.94 -12.91 -16.48
N PRO A 134 18.37 -11.68 -16.18
CA PRO A 134 18.95 -11.34 -14.89
C PRO A 134 17.89 -11.22 -13.79
N ASN A 135 18.21 -11.69 -12.58
CA ASN A 135 17.41 -11.51 -11.34
C ASN A 135 15.91 -11.87 -11.47
N GLY A 136 15.56 -12.80 -12.36
CA GLY A 136 14.19 -13.29 -12.53
C GLY A 136 13.98 -14.62 -11.81
N ALA A 137 12.80 -14.81 -11.22
CA ALA A 137 12.38 -16.11 -10.70
C ALA A 137 11.77 -17.01 -11.81
N LEU A 138 11.18 -16.38 -12.84
CA LEU A 138 10.56 -17.03 -13.98
C LEU A 138 10.66 -16.12 -15.20
N ALA A 139 11.19 -16.65 -16.30
CA ALA A 139 11.23 -15.96 -17.58
C ALA A 139 10.11 -16.47 -18.51
N LEU A 140 9.19 -15.61 -18.90
CA LEU A 140 8.16 -15.92 -19.90
C LEU A 140 8.45 -15.11 -21.16
N GLN A 141 8.56 -15.79 -22.30
CA GLN A 141 8.90 -15.14 -23.56
C GLN A 141 7.95 -15.57 -24.67
N SER A 142 7.26 -14.59 -25.25
CA SER A 142 6.41 -14.77 -26.41
C SER A 142 6.26 -13.44 -27.15
N SER A 143 6.04 -13.49 -28.47
CA SER A 143 5.74 -12.31 -29.29
C SER A 143 4.25 -12.02 -29.41
N ASP A 144 3.40 -13.03 -29.19
CA ASP A 144 1.97 -12.97 -29.50
C ASP A 144 1.08 -13.77 -28.54
N LYS A 145 1.63 -14.45 -27.53
CA LYS A 145 0.87 -15.18 -26.51
C LYS A 145 0.95 -14.51 -25.15
N GLY A 146 -0.12 -14.65 -24.37
CA GLY A 146 -0.17 -14.27 -22.96
C GLY A 146 -0.15 -15.48 -22.03
N LEU A 147 0.19 -15.25 -20.76
CA LEU A 147 -0.03 -16.23 -19.69
C LEU A 147 -1.50 -16.20 -19.27
N VAL A 148 -2.15 -17.35 -19.33
CA VAL A 148 -3.51 -17.52 -18.77
C VAL A 148 -3.39 -18.26 -17.44
N ILE A 149 -3.84 -17.63 -16.36
CA ILE A 149 -4.02 -18.30 -15.07
C ILE A 149 -5.37 -19.01 -15.10
N THR A 150 -5.39 -20.31 -14.78
CA THR A 150 -6.61 -21.11 -14.72
C THR A 150 -7.64 -20.48 -13.79
N ARG A 151 -8.88 -20.33 -14.28
CA ARG A 151 -10.01 -19.78 -13.52
C ARG A 151 -10.85 -20.90 -12.95
N VAL A 152 -11.19 -20.83 -11.67
CA VAL A 152 -12.09 -21.77 -10.98
C VAL A 152 -13.35 -21.04 -10.50
N ALA A 153 -14.46 -21.75 -10.29
CA ALA A 153 -15.65 -21.13 -9.69
C ALA A 153 -15.37 -20.72 -8.24
N ASP A 154 -14.80 -21.64 -7.46
CA ASP A 154 -14.33 -21.45 -6.10
C ASP A 154 -13.19 -22.44 -5.83
N THR A 155 -12.18 -22.05 -5.05
CA THR A 155 -11.04 -22.93 -4.71
C THR A 155 -11.41 -24.21 -3.95
N SER A 156 -12.57 -24.27 -3.29
CA SER A 156 -13.09 -25.48 -2.63
C SER A 156 -13.37 -26.64 -3.60
N LEU A 157 -13.51 -26.35 -4.89
CA LEU A 157 -13.69 -27.36 -5.94
C LEU A 157 -12.38 -28.05 -6.36
N ILE A 158 -11.24 -27.59 -5.88
CA ILE A 158 -9.94 -28.19 -6.17
C ILE A 158 -9.68 -29.29 -5.15
N ALA A 159 -9.95 -30.55 -5.54
CA ALA A 159 -9.87 -31.70 -4.63
C ALA A 159 -8.45 -32.00 -4.10
N ASN A 160 -7.42 -31.76 -4.92
CA ASN A 160 -6.03 -32.07 -4.58
C ASN A 160 -5.13 -30.85 -4.84
N PRO A 161 -5.16 -29.82 -3.98
CA PRO A 161 -4.31 -28.65 -4.15
C PRO A 161 -2.84 -29.00 -3.86
N VAL A 162 -1.92 -28.41 -4.63
CA VAL A 162 -0.47 -28.60 -4.48
C VAL A 162 0.15 -27.28 -4.04
N LYS A 163 1.09 -27.33 -3.07
CA LYS A 163 1.80 -26.13 -2.60
C LYS A 163 2.40 -25.36 -3.78
N GLY A 164 2.14 -24.06 -3.83
CA GLY A 164 2.56 -23.17 -4.91
C GLY A 164 1.59 -23.06 -6.08
N MET A 165 0.47 -23.80 -6.07
CA MET A 165 -0.57 -23.67 -7.10
C MET A 165 -1.17 -22.26 -7.07
N ILE A 166 -1.34 -21.67 -8.26
CA ILE A 166 -1.92 -20.34 -8.47
C ILE A 166 -3.15 -20.47 -9.37
N VAL A 167 -4.28 -19.89 -8.95
CA VAL A 167 -5.54 -19.87 -9.71
C VAL A 167 -6.22 -18.52 -9.58
N TYR A 168 -7.11 -18.19 -10.52
CA TYR A 168 -8.06 -17.10 -10.33
C TYR A 168 -9.39 -17.66 -9.83
N ASP A 169 -9.79 -17.27 -8.62
CA ASP A 169 -11.05 -17.66 -8.00
C ASP A 169 -12.13 -16.64 -8.37
N ARG A 170 -13.20 -17.10 -9.04
CA ARG A 170 -14.28 -16.23 -9.51
C ARG A 170 -15.23 -15.79 -8.40
N ASN A 171 -15.44 -16.61 -7.37
CA ASN A 171 -16.26 -16.26 -6.23
C ASN A 171 -15.57 -15.19 -5.38
N ALA A 172 -14.28 -15.35 -5.09
CA ALA A 172 -13.49 -14.38 -4.35
C ALA A 172 -12.96 -13.20 -5.20
N GLN A 173 -13.13 -13.28 -6.52
CA GLN A 173 -12.66 -12.29 -7.51
C GLN A 173 -11.17 -11.93 -7.38
N CYS A 174 -10.31 -12.90 -7.03
CA CYS A 174 -8.89 -12.68 -6.76
C CYS A 174 -8.02 -13.83 -7.30
N VAL A 175 -6.74 -13.54 -7.57
CA VAL A 175 -5.72 -14.58 -7.76
C VAL A 175 -5.41 -15.18 -6.39
N LYS A 176 -5.54 -16.49 -6.23
CA LYS A 176 -5.20 -17.22 -5.01
C LYS A 176 -3.95 -18.08 -5.19
N LEU A 177 -3.13 -18.15 -4.14
CA LEU A 177 -2.00 -19.07 -4.00
C LEU A 177 -2.31 -20.08 -2.89
N TYR A 178 -2.04 -21.36 -3.15
CA TYR A 178 -2.08 -22.40 -2.12
C TYR A 178 -0.72 -22.52 -1.44
N ASN A 179 -0.63 -22.23 -0.14
CA ASN A 179 0.64 -22.27 0.58
C ASN A 179 1.06 -23.66 1.08
N GLY A 180 0.26 -24.69 0.75
CA GLY A 180 0.43 -26.07 1.23
C GLY A 180 -0.59 -26.48 2.28
N THR A 181 -1.34 -25.53 2.85
CA THR A 181 -2.43 -25.81 3.81
C THR A 181 -3.71 -25.07 3.44
N VAL A 182 -3.61 -23.79 3.08
CA VAL A 182 -4.76 -22.92 2.81
C VAL A 182 -4.58 -22.10 1.54
N TRP A 183 -5.71 -21.77 0.92
CA TRP A 183 -5.79 -20.83 -0.21
C TRP A 183 -5.88 -19.40 0.29
N ASN A 184 -5.00 -18.53 -0.18
CA ASN A 184 -5.02 -17.10 0.15
C ASN A 184 -5.10 -16.28 -1.13
N CYS A 185 -5.94 -15.23 -1.13
CA CYS A 185 -5.81 -14.19 -2.16
C CYS A 185 -4.41 -13.59 -2.06
N ILE A 186 -3.71 -13.52 -3.19
CA ILE A 186 -2.50 -12.73 -3.30
C ILE A 186 -2.92 -11.28 -3.15
N LYS A 187 -2.49 -10.68 -2.04
CA LYS A 187 -2.67 -9.26 -1.76
C LYS A 187 -1.30 -8.65 -1.71
N ARG A 188 -1.22 -7.41 -2.16
CA ARG A 188 0.01 -6.64 -1.98
C ARG A 188 0.13 -6.24 -0.51
N SER A 189 1.31 -6.43 0.06
CA SER A 189 1.65 -6.06 1.43
C SER A 189 2.96 -5.29 1.47
N CYS A 190 3.18 -4.56 2.56
CA CYS A 190 4.47 -4.02 2.94
C CYS A 190 5.14 -5.05 3.85
N ASN A 191 5.78 -6.05 3.25
CA ASN A 191 6.61 -7.00 3.97
C ASN A 191 8.07 -6.68 3.64
N ASP A 192 8.70 -5.89 4.50
CA ASP A 192 10.16 -5.80 4.56
C ASP A 192 10.74 -7.03 5.27
#